data_AF-A0AAT9HWV4-F1
#
_entry.id   AF-A0AAT9HWV4-F1
#
_cell.length_a   1.000
_cell.length_b   1.000
_cell.length_c   1.000
_cell.angle_alpha   90.00
_cell.angle_beta   90.00
_cell.angle_gamma   90.00
#
_symmetry.space_group_name_H-M   'P 1'
#
loop_
_entity.id
_entity.type
_entity.pdbx_description
1 polymer ?
#
loop_
_entity_poly.entity_id
_entity_poly.type
_entity_poly.pdbx_seq_one_letter_code
_entity_poly.pdbx_strand_id
1 'polypeptide(L)'
;MQHRPAIFAALLGLTRAGSAIGDFWIQSDFCARVKGASDDHPVTYADPATEEETTHGTADGRKACLKHCLTYTATQAIVAGAGARALGIKVHPAAAAAALAISFTTHYAADRRVPGKGLLEKIATRTGKSGFHKLADFGMNGAFHLDSAWHHGWETVAAVVATNKATTR
;
A
#
# COMPACT_ATOMS: atom_id res chain seq x y z
N MET A 1 8.51 25.69 -20.47
CA MET A 1 7.70 25.52 -19.24
C MET A 1 6.51 24.62 -19.59
N GLN A 2 5.97 23.86 -18.62
CA GLN A 2 4.60 23.25 -18.63
C GLN A 2 4.38 21.76 -19.05
N HIS A 3 5.26 20.82 -18.71
CA HIS A 3 4.90 19.38 -18.73
C HIS A 3 4.64 18.76 -17.35
N ARG A 4 4.52 19.58 -16.30
CA ARG A 4 4.31 19.08 -14.93
C ARG A 4 3.02 18.24 -14.78
N PRO A 5 1.87 18.62 -15.37
CA PRO A 5 0.65 17.82 -15.26
C PRO A 5 0.75 16.47 -15.99
N ALA A 6 1.37 16.43 -17.17
CA ALA A 6 1.53 15.19 -17.95
C ALA A 6 2.50 14.21 -17.28
N ILE A 7 3.64 14.71 -16.79
CA ILE A 7 4.59 13.89 -16.02
C ILE A 7 3.94 13.38 -14.74
N PHE A 8 3.21 14.24 -14.04
CA PHE A 8 2.45 13.85 -12.84
C PHE A 8 1.43 12.74 -13.14
N ALA A 9 0.61 12.91 -14.18
CA ALA A 9 -0.40 11.92 -14.57
C ALA A 9 0.24 10.57 -14.96
N ALA A 10 1.36 10.60 -15.70
CA ALA A 10 2.10 9.40 -16.07
C ALA A 10 2.68 8.69 -14.84
N LEU A 11 3.35 9.43 -13.94
CA LEU A 11 3.90 8.85 -12.71
C LEU A 11 2.80 8.32 -11.80
N LEU A 12 1.69 9.04 -11.65
CA LEU A 12 0.53 8.56 -10.90
C LEU A 12 0.00 7.25 -11.49
N GLY A 13 -0.26 7.21 -12.79
CA GLY A 13 -0.76 6.00 -13.46
C GLY A 13 0.15 4.79 -13.26
N LEU A 14 1.46 4.97 -13.42
CA LEU A 14 2.45 3.91 -13.24
C LEU A 14 2.56 3.47 -11.77
N THR A 15 2.56 4.41 -10.82
CA THR A 15 2.61 4.11 -9.38
C THR A 15 1.35 3.37 -8.93
N ARG A 16 0.17 3.72 -9.45
CA ARG A 16 -1.09 3.01 -9.19
C ARG A 16 -1.09 1.60 -9.77
N ALA A 17 -0.59 1.44 -11.00
CA ALA A 17 -0.43 0.11 -11.59
C ALA A 17 0.54 -0.75 -10.77
N GLY A 18 1.68 -0.19 -10.37
CA GLY A 18 2.65 -0.87 -9.50
C GLY A 18 2.09 -1.23 -8.13
N SER A 19 1.24 -0.37 -7.58
CA SER A 19 0.52 -0.61 -6.31
C SER A 19 -0.42 -1.80 -6.42
N ALA A 20 -1.32 -1.79 -7.41
CA ALA A 20 -2.26 -2.90 -7.63
C ALA A 20 -1.55 -4.23 -7.88
N ILE A 21 -0.44 -4.22 -8.64
CA ILE A 21 0.38 -5.43 -8.83
C ILE A 21 1.01 -5.87 -7.49
N GLY A 22 1.54 -4.92 -6.72
CA GLY A 22 2.14 -5.16 -5.40
C GLY A 22 1.16 -5.81 -4.42
N ASP A 23 -0.04 -5.25 -4.28
CA ASP A 23 -1.04 -5.71 -3.32
C ASP A 23 -1.78 -6.98 -3.75
N PHE A 24 -2.06 -7.16 -5.04
CA PHE A 24 -2.94 -8.25 -5.48
C PHE A 24 -2.22 -9.44 -6.12
N TRP A 25 -1.02 -9.23 -6.68
CA TRP A 25 -0.28 -10.29 -7.37
C TRP A 25 1.01 -10.69 -6.66
N ILE A 26 1.70 -9.75 -6.02
CA ILE A 26 2.98 -10.00 -5.36
C ILE A 26 2.81 -10.36 -3.88
N GLN A 27 1.81 -9.78 -3.23
CA GLN A 27 1.51 -10.08 -1.84
C GLN A 27 1.14 -11.56 -1.65
N SER A 28 1.73 -12.20 -0.64
CA SER A 28 1.34 -13.57 -0.27
C SER A 28 0.12 -13.60 0.65
N ASP A 29 -0.65 -14.69 0.62
CA ASP A 29 -1.78 -14.94 1.52
C ASP A 29 -1.36 -14.85 3.00
N PHE A 30 -0.20 -15.41 3.34
CA PHE A 30 0.43 -15.25 4.66
C PHE A 30 0.54 -13.79 5.07
N CYS A 31 1.13 -12.93 4.23
CA CYS A 31 1.27 -11.51 4.57
C CYS A 31 -0.11 -10.85 4.70
N ALA A 32 -1.06 -11.17 3.82
CA ALA A 32 -2.42 -10.62 3.85
C ALA A 32 -3.17 -10.91 5.15
N ARG A 33 -3.02 -12.11 5.69
CA ARG A 33 -3.67 -12.52 6.95
C ARG A 33 -2.90 -12.06 8.17
N VAL A 34 -1.59 -12.29 8.19
CA VAL A 34 -0.76 -12.10 9.40
C VAL A 34 -0.41 -10.63 9.63
N LYS A 35 -0.40 -9.75 8.62
CA LYS A 35 -0.07 -8.33 8.80
C LYS A 35 -1.02 -7.56 9.72
N GLY A 36 -2.16 -8.14 10.13
CA GLY A 36 -3.07 -7.62 11.14
C GLY A 36 -2.81 -8.11 12.58
N ALA A 37 -1.93 -9.11 12.75
CA ALA A 37 -1.74 -9.80 14.03
C ALA A 37 -1.15 -8.91 15.13
N SER A 38 -1.53 -9.19 16.37
CA SER A 38 -0.94 -8.68 17.60
C SER A 38 -1.09 -9.71 18.71
N ASP A 39 -0.37 -9.58 19.83
CA ASP A 39 -0.48 -10.55 20.93
C ASP A 39 -1.89 -10.54 21.57
N ASP A 40 -2.58 -9.39 21.53
CA ASP A 40 -3.98 -9.25 21.98
C ASP A 40 -5.01 -9.78 20.96
N HIS A 41 -4.60 -9.90 19.69
CA HIS A 41 -5.41 -10.35 18.57
C HIS A 41 -4.55 -11.25 17.67
N PRO A 42 -4.20 -12.46 18.15
CA PRO A 42 -3.34 -13.35 17.38
C PRO A 42 -4.09 -13.84 16.14
N VAL A 43 -3.32 -14.18 15.10
CA VAL A 43 -3.86 -14.77 13.86
C VAL A 43 -3.35 -16.19 13.75
N THR A 44 -4.27 -17.14 13.64
CA THR A 44 -3.96 -18.53 13.25
C THR A 44 -3.99 -18.60 11.73
N TYR A 45 -2.86 -18.98 11.13
CA TYR A 45 -2.68 -19.18 9.70
C TYR A 45 -2.55 -20.68 9.43
N ALA A 46 -3.44 -21.21 8.61
CA ALA A 46 -3.32 -22.55 8.05
C ALA A 46 -2.58 -22.47 6.72
N ASP A 47 -1.45 -23.14 6.59
CA ASP A 47 -0.71 -23.18 5.33
C ASP A 47 -1.53 -23.91 4.27
N PRO A 48 -1.80 -23.30 3.10
CA PRO A 48 -2.67 -23.90 2.09
C PRO A 48 -2.06 -25.15 1.42
N ALA A 49 -0.75 -25.39 1.55
CA ALA A 49 -0.07 -26.54 0.98
C ALA A 49 0.11 -27.70 1.98
N THR A 50 0.35 -27.39 3.26
CA THR A 50 0.60 -28.42 4.29
C THR A 50 -0.56 -28.61 5.27
N GLU A 51 -1.54 -27.70 5.28
CA GLU A 51 -2.63 -27.61 6.25
C GLU A 51 -2.16 -27.40 7.70
N GLU A 52 -0.86 -27.13 7.91
CA GLU A 52 -0.31 -26.87 9.24
C GLU A 52 -0.76 -25.51 9.75
N GLU A 53 -1.27 -25.49 10.99
CA GLU A 53 -1.69 -24.27 11.66
C GLU A 53 -0.57 -23.68 12.52
N THR A 54 -0.30 -22.40 12.31
CA THR A 54 0.65 -21.62 13.12
C THR A 54 -0.03 -20.36 13.64
N THR A 55 0.27 -19.99 14.90
CA THR A 55 -0.33 -18.81 15.54
C THR A 55 0.69 -17.69 15.67
N HIS A 56 0.31 -16.50 15.22
CA HIS A 56 1.19 -15.35 15.08
C HIS A 56 0.75 -14.17 15.94
N GLY A 57 1.72 -13.55 16.62
CA GLY A 57 1.54 -12.39 17.49
C GLY A 57 2.07 -11.07 16.89
N THR A 58 2.40 -10.12 17.75
CA THR A 58 2.81 -8.75 17.35
C THR A 58 4.07 -8.72 16.49
N ALA A 59 5.09 -9.50 16.85
CA ALA A 59 6.37 -9.51 16.15
C ALA A 59 6.19 -9.99 14.70
N ASP A 60 5.45 -11.09 14.53
CA ASP A 60 5.14 -11.66 13.22
C ASP A 60 4.27 -10.74 12.39
N GLY A 61 3.24 -10.12 12.98
CA GLY A 61 2.39 -9.17 12.26
C GLY A 61 3.16 -7.96 11.74
N ARG A 62 4.10 -7.42 12.53
CA ARG A 62 5.00 -6.33 12.08
C ARG A 62 5.93 -6.78 10.97
N LYS A 63 6.49 -7.99 11.07
CA LYS A 63 7.40 -8.57 10.08
C LYS A 63 6.68 -8.87 8.77
N ALA A 64 5.48 -9.43 8.82
CA ALA A 64 4.63 -9.69 7.66
C ALA A 64 4.26 -8.40 6.94
N CYS A 65 3.82 -7.38 7.69
CA CYS A 65 3.53 -6.06 7.14
C CYS A 65 4.77 -5.40 6.52
N LEU A 66 5.94 -5.54 7.15
CA LEU A 66 7.20 -4.99 6.65
C LEU A 66 7.62 -5.67 5.35
N LYS A 67 7.59 -7.00 5.31
CA LYS A 67 7.90 -7.80 4.11
C LYS A 67 7.00 -7.37 2.95
N HIS A 68 5.70 -7.27 3.20
CA HIS A 68 4.72 -6.80 2.21
C HIS A 68 5.07 -5.41 1.68
N CYS A 69 5.28 -4.43 2.57
CA CYS A 69 5.57 -3.06 2.17
C CYS A 69 6.89 -2.95 1.39
N LEU A 70 7.90 -3.76 1.73
CA LEU A 70 9.16 -3.82 0.98
C LEU A 70 8.94 -4.37 -0.44
N THR A 71 8.23 -5.49 -0.59
CA THR A 71 7.94 -6.05 -1.93
C THR A 71 7.04 -5.13 -2.75
N TYR A 72 6.02 -4.55 -2.13
CA TYR A 72 5.15 -3.54 -2.72
C TYR A 72 5.95 -2.34 -3.25
N THR A 73 6.82 -1.77 -2.41
CA THR A 73 7.62 -0.59 -2.78
C THR A 73 8.63 -0.93 -3.88
N ALA A 74 9.22 -2.13 -3.85
CA ALA A 74 10.08 -2.61 -4.93
C ALA A 74 9.30 -2.74 -6.25
N THR A 75 8.10 -3.30 -6.22
CA THR A 75 7.22 -3.39 -7.40
C THR A 75 6.87 -2.02 -7.94
N GLN A 76 6.50 -1.06 -7.08
CA GLN A 76 6.28 0.33 -7.50
C GLN A 76 7.52 0.96 -8.12
N ALA A 77 8.70 0.78 -7.52
CA ALA A 77 9.95 1.31 -8.05
C ALA A 77 10.29 0.74 -9.44
N ILE A 78 10.06 -0.56 -9.65
CA ILE A 78 10.27 -1.23 -10.93
C ILE A 78 9.28 -0.71 -11.97
N VAL A 79 7.97 -0.77 -11.69
CA VAL A 79 6.92 -0.38 -12.65
C VAL A 79 7.02 1.11 -12.99
N ALA A 80 7.12 1.98 -11.99
CA ALA A 80 7.25 3.41 -12.20
C ALA A 80 8.58 3.78 -12.84
N GLY A 81 9.69 3.15 -12.43
CA GLY A 81 11.02 3.41 -13.00
C GLY A 81 11.13 2.98 -14.46
N ALA A 82 10.71 1.76 -14.78
CA ALA A 82 10.72 1.23 -16.15
C ALA A 82 9.72 1.99 -17.04
N GLY A 83 8.51 2.24 -16.55
CA GLY A 83 7.49 3.00 -17.26
C GLY A 83 7.92 4.44 -17.51
N ALA A 84 8.45 5.14 -16.51
CA ALA A 84 8.97 6.50 -16.69
C ALA A 84 10.10 6.52 -17.72
N ARG A 85 11.01 5.54 -17.69
CA ARG A 85 12.06 5.42 -18.70
C ARG A 85 11.48 5.22 -20.11
N ALA A 86 10.50 4.34 -20.27
CA ALA A 86 9.84 4.08 -21.56
C ALA A 86 9.08 5.31 -22.10
N LEU A 87 8.50 6.11 -21.21
CA LEU A 87 7.79 7.35 -21.54
C LEU A 87 8.72 8.57 -21.73
N GLY A 88 10.04 8.39 -21.71
CA GLY A 88 10.98 9.50 -21.86
C GLY A 88 11.02 10.45 -20.66
N ILE A 89 10.68 9.97 -19.46
CA ILE A 89 10.68 10.76 -18.21
C ILE A 89 11.95 10.45 -17.41
N LYS A 90 12.65 11.51 -16.99
CA LYS A 90 13.78 11.45 -16.07
C LYS A 90 13.32 11.94 -14.70
N VAL A 91 13.10 11.00 -13.79
CA VAL A 91 12.75 11.29 -12.39
C VAL A 91 14.02 11.60 -11.60
N HIS A 92 13.99 12.67 -10.80
CA HIS A 92 15.13 13.02 -9.94
C HIS A 92 15.30 11.96 -8.83
N PRO A 93 16.50 11.38 -8.61
CA PRO A 93 16.68 10.26 -7.67
C PRO A 93 16.19 10.55 -6.25
N ALA A 94 16.49 11.74 -5.71
CA ALA A 94 16.01 12.11 -4.38
C ALA A 94 14.48 12.28 -4.31
N ALA A 95 13.84 12.70 -5.40
CA ALA A 95 12.39 12.83 -5.46
C ALA A 95 11.72 11.45 -5.55
N ALA A 96 12.32 10.53 -6.32
CA ALA A 96 11.89 9.14 -6.38
C ALA A 96 12.00 8.46 -4.99
N ALA A 97 13.13 8.62 -4.31
CA ALA A 97 13.34 8.05 -2.97
C ALA A 97 12.32 8.60 -1.96
N ALA A 98 12.08 9.92 -1.97
CA ALA A 98 11.08 10.54 -1.11
C ALA A 98 9.66 10.05 -1.40
N ALA A 99 9.29 9.92 -2.68
CA ALA A 99 7.99 9.40 -3.09
C ALA A 99 7.77 7.94 -2.63
N LEU A 100 8.77 7.08 -2.83
CA LEU A 100 8.74 5.69 -2.37
C LEU A 100 8.68 5.59 -0.84
N ALA A 101 9.38 6.45 -0.11
CA ALA A 101 9.32 6.50 1.35
C ALA A 101 7.92 6.92 1.86
N ILE A 102 7.28 7.90 1.21
CA ILE A 102 5.90 8.30 1.51
C ILE A 102 4.95 7.12 1.27
N SER A 103 5.07 6.47 0.10
CA SER A 103 4.25 5.31 -0.25
C SER A 103 4.43 4.19 0.80
N PHE A 104 5.66 3.75 1.04
CA PHE A 104 5.99 2.70 2.01
C PHE A 104 5.43 2.96 3.41
N THR A 105 5.66 4.17 3.94
CA THR A 105 5.30 4.50 5.33
C THR A 105 3.79 4.58 5.53
N THR A 106 3.09 5.20 4.57
CA THR A 106 1.62 5.34 4.61
C THR A 106 0.91 4.02 4.34
N HIS A 107 1.50 3.17 3.50
CA HIS A 107 1.05 1.79 3.29
C HIS A 107 1.15 0.97 4.57
N TYR A 108 2.35 0.93 5.18
CA TYR A 108 2.59 0.19 6.41
C TYR A 108 1.65 0.61 7.54
N ALA A 109 1.41 1.93 7.67
CA ALA A 109 0.54 2.47 8.70
C ALA A 109 -0.93 2.03 8.54
N ALA A 110 -1.44 1.97 7.30
CA ALA A 110 -2.77 1.47 7.02
C ALA A 110 -2.85 -0.05 7.22
N ASP A 111 -1.89 -0.78 6.67
CA ASP A 111 -1.90 -2.24 6.56
C ASP A 111 -1.76 -3.00 7.88
N ARG A 112 -1.21 -2.33 8.91
CA ARG A 112 -1.07 -2.96 10.22
C ARG A 112 -2.39 -3.42 10.82
N ARG A 113 -3.54 -2.82 10.45
CA ARG A 113 -4.93 -3.29 10.65
C ARG A 113 -5.25 -4.03 11.97
N VAL A 114 -4.53 -3.74 13.06
CA VAL A 114 -4.73 -4.42 14.35
C VAL A 114 -6.12 -4.07 14.86
N PRO A 115 -6.99 -5.06 15.16
CA PRO A 115 -8.34 -4.80 15.63
C PRO A 115 -8.37 -3.82 16.82
N GLY A 116 -9.25 -2.82 16.77
CA GLY A 116 -9.38 -1.76 17.78
C GLY A 116 -8.23 -0.76 17.83
N LYS A 117 -7.12 -0.99 17.13
CA LYS A 117 -5.90 -0.18 17.18
C LYS A 117 -5.47 0.37 15.81
N GLY A 118 -6.01 -0.17 14.72
CA GLY A 118 -5.67 0.18 13.34
C GLY A 118 -5.93 1.64 13.01
N LEU A 119 -5.10 2.21 12.15
CA LEU A 119 -5.19 3.62 11.76
C LEU A 119 -6.52 3.91 11.06
N LEU A 120 -6.87 3.12 10.04
CA LEU A 120 -8.09 3.34 9.25
C LEU A 120 -9.35 3.12 10.07
N GLU A 121 -9.38 2.14 10.96
CA GLU A 121 -10.49 1.93 11.90
C GLU A 121 -10.70 3.15 12.81
N LYS A 122 -9.61 3.73 13.33
CA LYS A 122 -9.66 4.93 14.17
C LYS A 122 -10.16 6.14 13.38
N ILE A 123 -9.68 6.34 12.16
CA ILE A 123 -10.13 7.43 11.29
C ILE A 123 -11.61 7.25 10.97
N ALA A 124 -12.04 6.05 10.57
CA ALA A 124 -13.44 5.75 10.29
C ALA A 124 -14.33 6.05 11.51
N THR A 125 -13.87 5.69 12.71
CA THR A 125 -14.61 5.97 13.94
C THR A 125 -14.72 7.46 14.23
N ARG A 126 -13.63 8.20 14.11
CA ARG A 126 -13.62 9.65 14.36
C ARG A 126 -14.41 10.45 13.31
N THR A 127 -14.58 9.90 12.12
CA THR A 127 -15.29 10.57 11.01
C THR A 127 -16.74 10.09 10.86
N GLY A 128 -17.26 9.29 11.79
CA GLY A 128 -18.64 8.77 11.72
C GLY A 128 -18.86 7.71 10.64
N LYS A 129 -17.80 7.07 10.16
CA LYS A 129 -17.80 6.04 9.11
C LYS A 129 -17.63 4.61 9.65
N SER A 130 -17.74 4.38 10.96
CA SER A 130 -17.62 3.03 11.56
C SER A 130 -18.56 2.00 10.92
N GLY A 131 -19.81 2.38 10.62
CA GLY A 131 -20.77 1.49 9.98
C GLY A 131 -20.31 1.05 8.59
N PHE A 132 -19.79 1.98 7.79
CA PHE A 132 -19.22 1.64 6.48
C PHE A 132 -17.95 0.79 6.61
N HIS A 133 -17.02 1.13 7.50
CA HIS A 133 -15.80 0.35 7.72
C HIS A 133 -16.09 -1.12 8.07
N LYS A 134 -17.13 -1.39 8.87
CA LYS A 134 -17.53 -2.74 9.28
C LYS A 134 -18.40 -3.48 8.25
N LEU A 135 -18.81 -2.82 7.18
CA LEU A 135 -19.68 -3.39 6.16
C LEU A 135 -18.92 -4.47 5.36
N ALA A 136 -19.41 -5.69 5.40
CA ALA A 136 -18.89 -6.84 4.67
C ALA A 136 -20.07 -7.70 4.17
N ASP A 137 -20.91 -7.12 3.31
CA ASP A 137 -22.20 -7.72 2.89
C ASP A 137 -22.54 -7.36 1.43
N PHE A 138 -23.32 -8.22 0.76
CA PHE A 138 -23.75 -8.09 -0.64
C PHE A 138 -22.61 -7.73 -1.63
N GLY A 139 -21.41 -8.28 -1.40
CA GLY A 139 -20.22 -8.00 -2.24
C GLY A 139 -19.50 -6.68 -1.93
N MET A 140 -19.98 -5.90 -0.96
CA MET A 140 -19.26 -4.74 -0.45
C MET A 140 -18.35 -5.12 0.72
N ASN A 141 -17.14 -4.58 0.72
CA ASN A 141 -16.22 -4.63 1.85
C ASN A 141 -15.70 -3.21 2.12
N GLY A 142 -16.27 -2.54 3.12
CA GLY A 142 -15.98 -1.13 3.38
C GLY A 142 -14.60 -0.89 3.97
N ALA A 143 -14.06 -1.81 4.76
CA ALA A 143 -12.66 -1.75 5.21
C ALA A 143 -11.71 -1.75 4.01
N PHE A 144 -11.91 -2.66 3.04
CA PHE A 144 -11.13 -2.72 1.81
C PHE A 144 -11.26 -1.47 0.94
N HIS A 145 -12.47 -0.88 0.86
CA HIS A 145 -12.67 0.35 0.08
C HIS A 145 -12.00 1.57 0.73
N LEU A 146 -12.06 1.69 2.07
CA LEU A 146 -11.37 2.75 2.80
C LEU A 146 -9.85 2.61 2.68
N ASP A 147 -9.35 1.38 2.74
CA ASP A 147 -7.96 1.02 2.51
C ASP A 147 -7.52 1.43 1.10
N SER A 148 -8.23 0.98 0.07
CA SER A 148 -7.97 1.37 -1.33
C SER A 148 -7.98 2.89 -1.53
N ALA A 149 -8.94 3.60 -0.94
CA ALA A 149 -9.03 5.05 -1.04
C ALA A 149 -7.86 5.76 -0.34
N TRP A 150 -7.40 5.24 0.79
CA TRP A 150 -6.23 5.73 1.51
C TRP A 150 -4.96 5.60 0.64
N HIS A 151 -4.72 4.42 0.07
CA HIS A 151 -3.56 4.18 -0.80
C HIS A 151 -3.58 5.09 -2.03
N HIS A 152 -4.72 5.21 -2.71
CA HIS A 152 -4.85 6.13 -3.85
C HIS A 152 -4.54 7.59 -3.49
N GLY A 153 -4.97 8.04 -2.30
CA GLY A 153 -4.67 9.37 -1.80
C GLY A 153 -3.16 9.60 -1.61
N TRP A 154 -2.47 8.66 -0.98
CA TRP A 154 -1.03 8.79 -0.73
C TRP A 154 -0.16 8.54 -1.96
N GLU A 155 -0.59 7.67 -2.88
CA GLU A 155 0.03 7.51 -4.20
C GLU A 155 -0.04 8.81 -5.00
N THR A 156 -1.15 9.55 -4.87
CA THR A 156 -1.29 10.88 -5.47
C THR A 156 -0.25 11.84 -4.89
N VAL A 157 -0.10 11.89 -3.57
CA VAL A 157 0.93 12.70 -2.90
C VAL A 157 2.34 12.28 -3.34
N ALA A 158 2.63 10.99 -3.37
CA ALA A 158 3.91 10.43 -3.80
C ALA A 158 4.22 10.82 -5.26
N ALA A 159 3.24 10.75 -6.16
CA ALA A 159 3.39 11.16 -7.56
C ALA A 159 3.67 12.67 -7.71
N VAL A 160 3.03 13.52 -6.90
CA VAL A 160 3.34 14.96 -6.84
C VAL A 160 4.81 15.17 -6.44
N VAL A 161 5.27 14.47 -5.40
CA VAL A 161 6.67 14.55 -4.93
C VAL A 161 7.63 14.06 -6.01
N ALA A 162 7.34 12.93 -6.66
CA ALA A 162 8.17 12.37 -7.73
C ALA A 162 8.28 13.30 -8.96
N THR A 163 7.26 14.12 -9.20
CA THR A 163 7.26 15.11 -10.29
C THR A 163 8.23 16.27 -10.02
N ASN A 164 8.66 16.47 -8.76
CA ASN A 164 9.58 17.55 -8.43
C ASN A 164 10.93 17.35 -9.14
N LYS A 165 11.35 18.37 -9.91
CA LYS A 165 12.56 18.36 -10.75
C LYS A 165 12.61 17.23 -11.81
N ALA A 166 11.49 16.60 -12.12
CA ALA A 166 11.42 15.65 -13.23
C ALA A 166 11.51 16.39 -14.57
N THR A 167 12.25 15.81 -15.52
CA THR A 167 12.43 16.37 -16.87
C THR A 167 12.08 15.34 -17.93
N THR A 168 11.87 15.79 -19.16
CA THR A 168 11.92 14.91 -20.33
C THR A 168 13.36 14.47 -20.57
N ARG A 169 13.52 13.29 -21.16
CA ARG A 169 14.79 12.74 -21.64
C ARG A 169 15.12 13.29 -23.01
#